data_AF-A0A348B489-F1
#
_entry.id   AF-A0A348B489-F1
#
_cell.length_a   1.000
_cell.length_b   1.000
_cell.length_c   1.000
_cell.angle_alpha   90.00
_cell.angle_beta   90.00
_cell.angle_gamma   90.00
#
_symmetry.space_group_name_H-M   'P 1'
#
loop_
_entity.id
_entity.type
_entity.pdbx_description
1 polymer ?
#
loop_
_entity_poly.entity_id
_entity_poly.type
_entity_poly.pdbx_seq_one_letter_code
_entity_poly.pdbx_strand_id
1 'polypeptide(L)'
;MEWFGKDVVGIAALRSDNEMHVLILVDGIREISITARTEIWRKFYEALRTSHLFSSYVEEFGTAPRIVGILLSPEEVDYHIPWVVHLLLQGTVLLDPKGILKKAREVLKGVKTFQHRNGAVVVMGDLSKGEVVDL
;
A
#
# COMPACT_ATOMS: atom_id res chain seq x y z
N MET A 1 -9.70 18.16 5.33
CA MET A 1 -8.71 17.08 5.49
C MET A 1 -8.92 16.26 6.78
N GLU A 2 -10.09 16.33 7.43
CA GLU A 2 -10.33 15.68 8.74
C GLU A 2 -10.90 14.26 8.69
N TRP A 3 -11.23 13.72 7.52
CA TRP A 3 -12.12 12.55 7.45
C TRP A 3 -11.48 11.20 7.79
N PHE A 4 -10.16 11.04 7.68
CA PHE A 4 -9.52 9.73 7.92
C PHE A 4 -8.25 9.80 8.77
N GLY A 5 -7.73 10.99 9.12
CA GLY A 5 -6.43 11.10 9.78
C GLY A 5 -6.32 10.32 11.10
N LYS A 6 -7.43 10.20 11.84
CA LYS A 6 -7.53 9.44 13.09
C LYS A 6 -7.69 7.92 12.88
N ASP A 7 -8.20 7.52 11.73
CA ASP A 7 -8.55 6.12 11.42
C ASP A 7 -7.44 5.46 10.57
N VAL A 8 -6.47 6.23 10.07
CA VAL A 8 -5.28 5.69 9.41
C VAL A 8 -4.37 5.04 10.45
N VAL A 9 -4.17 3.73 10.31
CA VAL A 9 -3.41 2.91 11.27
C VAL A 9 -2.14 2.30 10.66
N GLY A 10 -1.87 2.56 9.39
CA GLY A 10 -0.66 2.12 8.72
C GLY A 10 -0.46 2.78 7.37
N ILE A 11 0.79 3.10 7.02
CA ILE A 11 1.18 3.57 5.69
C ILE A 11 2.48 2.88 5.29
N ALA A 12 2.49 2.29 4.11
CA ALA A 12 3.71 1.83 3.46
C ALA A 12 3.78 2.35 2.02
N ALA A 13 4.98 2.62 1.53
CA ALA A 13 5.19 3.14 0.20
C ALA A 13 6.37 2.48 -0.50
N LEU A 14 6.27 2.28 -1.81
CA LEU A 14 7.34 1.78 -2.66
C LEU A 14 7.50 2.74 -3.84
N ARG A 15 8.69 3.31 -3.99
CA ARG A 15 9.05 4.13 -5.14
C ARG A 15 9.66 3.24 -6.24
N SER A 16 9.17 3.41 -7.47
CA SER A 16 9.82 3.00 -8.71
C SER A 16 10.20 4.25 -9.51
N ASP A 17 10.91 4.08 -10.64
CA ASP A 17 11.51 5.20 -11.38
C ASP A 17 10.57 6.40 -11.61
N ASN A 18 9.33 6.13 -12.03
CA ASN A 18 8.32 7.17 -12.30
C ASN A 18 6.98 6.95 -11.56
N GLU A 19 6.90 5.95 -10.69
CA GLU A 19 5.67 5.66 -9.94
C GLU A 19 5.93 5.53 -8.43
N MET A 20 4.91 5.86 -7.65
CA MET A 20 4.91 5.63 -6.21
C MET A 20 3.68 4.81 -5.85
N HIS A 21 3.90 3.61 -5.34
CA HIS A 21 2.85 2.76 -4.83
C HIS A 21 2.66 3.04 -3.35
N VAL A 22 1.42 3.28 -2.92
CA VAL A 22 1.09 3.62 -1.54
C VAL A 22 0.01 2.68 -1.03
N LEU A 23 0.29 2.00 0.08
CA LEU A 23 -0.68 1.26 0.87
C LEU A 23 -1.07 2.12 2.07
N ILE A 24 -2.37 2.33 2.27
CA ILE A 24 -2.92 3.00 3.45
C ILE A 24 -3.86 2.02 4.14
N LEU A 25 -3.59 1.74 5.42
CA LEU A 25 -4.47 0.97 6.27
C LEU A 25 -5.40 1.90 7.02
N VAL A 26 -6.71 1.70 6.87
CA VAL A 26 -7.76 2.50 7.49
C VAL A 26 -8.67 1.59 8.30
N ASP A 27 -8.81 1.88 9.59
CA ASP A 27 -9.69 1.15 10.49
C ASP A 27 -11.17 1.30 10.05
N GLY A 28 -11.96 0.24 10.15
CA GLY A 28 -13.38 0.24 9.79
C GLY A 28 -13.73 0.38 8.29
N ILE A 29 -12.76 0.39 7.37
CA ILE A 29 -13.04 0.56 5.93
C ILE A 29 -13.53 -0.72 5.23
N ARG A 30 -13.54 -1.87 5.94
CA ARG A 30 -13.88 -3.18 5.38
C ARG A 30 -15.27 -3.21 4.72
N GLU A 31 -16.24 -2.55 5.33
CA GLU A 31 -17.63 -2.50 4.84
C GLU A 31 -17.80 -1.61 3.60
N ILE A 32 -16.79 -0.78 3.28
CA ILE A 32 -16.81 0.11 2.12
C ILE A 32 -16.38 -0.67 0.88
N SER A 33 -17.16 -0.58 -0.20
CA SER A 33 -16.85 -1.24 -1.47
C SER A 33 -15.54 -0.73 -2.08
N ILE A 34 -14.84 -1.60 -2.83
CA ILE A 34 -13.60 -1.25 -3.53
C ILE A 34 -13.77 -0.02 -4.43
N THR A 35 -14.92 0.11 -5.10
CA THR A 35 -15.24 1.28 -5.94
C THR A 35 -15.25 2.56 -5.10
N ALA A 36 -15.95 2.58 -3.97
CA ALA A 36 -16.00 3.75 -3.10
C ALA A 36 -14.61 4.08 -2.51
N ARG A 37 -13.82 3.06 -2.15
CA ARG A 37 -12.42 3.27 -1.72
C ARG A 37 -11.56 3.91 -2.81
N THR A 38 -11.77 3.53 -4.07
CA THR A 38 -11.10 4.14 -5.22
C THR A 38 -11.48 5.61 -5.38
N GLU A 39 -12.75 5.96 -5.14
CA GLU A 39 -13.18 7.35 -5.15
C GLU A 39 -12.57 8.18 -4.01
N ILE A 40 -12.43 7.59 -2.82
CA ILE A 40 -11.74 8.20 -1.68
C ILE A 40 -10.28 8.46 -2.05
N TRP A 41 -9.59 7.45 -2.60
CA TRP A 41 -8.22 7.61 -3.08
C TRP A 41 -8.09 8.73 -4.11
N ARG A 42 -8.97 8.76 -5.11
CA ARG A 42 -8.98 9.82 -6.14
C ARG A 42 -9.11 11.21 -5.51
N LYS A 43 -10.03 11.40 -4.56
CA LYS A 43 -10.18 12.69 -3.85
C LYS A 43 -8.91 13.10 -3.11
N PHE A 44 -8.25 12.15 -2.44
CA PHE A 44 -6.98 12.40 -1.78
C PHE A 44 -5.87 12.79 -2.77
N TYR A 45 -5.75 12.05 -3.88
CA TYR A 45 -4.74 12.31 -4.90
C TYR A 45 -4.93 13.69 -5.56
N GLU A 46 -6.15 14.08 -5.90
CA GLU A 46 -6.44 15.41 -6.45
C GLU A 46 -6.07 16.52 -5.45
N ALA A 47 -6.39 16.35 -4.16
CA ALA A 47 -5.99 17.31 -3.13
C ALA A 47 -4.46 17.42 -3.03
N LEU A 48 -3.74 16.30 -3.03
CA LEU A 48 -2.28 16.27 -3.02
C LEU A 48 -1.69 17.00 -4.22
N ARG A 49 -2.22 16.78 -5.44
CA ARG A 49 -1.75 17.43 -6.67
C ARG A 49 -1.83 18.95 -6.63
N THR A 50 -2.79 19.50 -5.90
CA THR A 50 -2.95 20.95 -5.74
C THR A 50 -2.13 21.55 -4.60
N SER A 51 -1.41 20.72 -3.85
CA SER A 51 -0.61 21.17 -2.71
C SER A 51 0.73 21.77 -3.14
N HIS A 52 1.22 22.74 -2.36
CA HIS A 52 2.55 23.32 -2.56
C HIS A 52 3.65 22.25 -2.51
N LEU A 53 3.49 21.22 -1.68
CA LEU A 53 4.47 20.15 -1.52
C LEU A 53 4.61 19.32 -2.81
N PHE A 54 3.49 19.07 -3.50
CA PHE A 54 3.51 18.42 -4.80
C PHE A 54 4.13 19.32 -5.88
N SER A 55 3.80 20.62 -5.90
CA SER A 55 4.44 21.58 -6.82
C SER A 55 5.96 21.63 -6.64
N SER A 56 6.44 21.76 -5.40
CA SER A 56 7.88 21.77 -5.09
C SER A 56 8.59 20.48 -5.51
N TYR A 57 7.93 19.32 -5.33
CA TYR A 57 8.46 18.05 -5.82
C TYR A 57 8.63 18.07 -7.35
N VAL A 58 7.61 18.53 -8.09
CA VAL A 58 7.66 18.59 -9.55
C VAL A 58 8.74 19.57 -10.03
N GLU A 59 8.92 20.69 -9.34
CA GLU A 59 9.98 21.65 -9.64
C GLU A 59 11.38 21.06 -9.41
N GLU A 60 11.56 20.29 -8.33
CA GLU A 60 12.85 19.66 -7.99
C GLU A 60 13.21 18.50 -8.94
N PHE A 61 12.23 17.65 -9.30
CA PHE A 61 12.47 16.40 -10.04
C PHE A 61 12.04 16.47 -11.52
N GLY A 62 11.49 17.59 -11.97
CA GLY A 62 11.10 17.86 -13.36
C GLY A 62 9.92 17.04 -13.90
N THR A 63 9.38 16.11 -13.12
CA THR A 63 8.28 15.22 -13.52
C THR A 63 7.29 14.99 -12.38
N ALA A 64 6.01 14.87 -12.73
CA ALA A 64 4.97 14.48 -11.79
C ALA A 64 4.98 12.95 -11.64
N PRO A 65 5.21 12.41 -10.43
CA PRO A 65 5.21 10.97 -10.24
C PRO A 65 3.77 10.47 -10.33
N ARG A 66 3.57 9.31 -10.95
CA ARG A 66 2.27 8.64 -10.89
C ARG A 66 2.15 7.98 -9.52
N ILE A 67 1.20 8.44 -8.70
CA ILE A 67 0.97 7.88 -7.38
C ILE A 67 -0.22 6.91 -7.45
N VAL A 68 0.04 5.64 -7.21
CA VAL A 68 -0.96 4.57 -7.22
C VAL A 68 -1.21 4.13 -5.78
N GLY A 69 -2.42 4.38 -5.27
CA GLY A 69 -2.76 4.11 -3.89
C GLY A 69 -3.85 3.05 -3.75
N ILE A 70 -3.82 2.34 -2.63
CA ILE A 70 -4.89 1.45 -2.18
C ILE A 70 -5.18 1.66 -0.71
N LEU A 71 -6.47 1.59 -0.39
CA LEU A 71 -6.97 1.62 0.97
C LEU A 71 -7.46 0.23 1.34
N LEU A 72 -6.88 -0.32 2.40
CA LEU A 72 -7.26 -1.61 2.97
C LEU A 72 -7.62 -1.44 4.44
N SER A 73 -8.46 -2.34 4.94
CA SER A 73 -8.59 -2.54 6.38
C SER A 73 -7.38 -3.30 6.91
N PRO A 74 -7.05 -3.19 8.20
CA PRO A 74 -5.96 -3.94 8.82
C PRO A 74 -6.03 -5.45 8.56
N GLU A 75 -7.23 -6.02 8.55
CA GLU A 75 -7.47 -7.46 8.38
C GLU A 75 -7.21 -7.92 6.94
N GLU A 76 -7.40 -7.05 5.95
CA GLU A 76 -7.18 -7.38 4.54
C GLU A 76 -5.69 -7.52 4.19
N VAL A 77 -4.79 -7.06 5.07
CA VAL A 77 -3.34 -7.24 4.91
C VAL A 77 -2.96 -8.72 4.94
N ASP A 78 -3.65 -9.51 5.75
CA ASP A 78 -3.39 -10.94 5.92
C ASP A 78 -3.89 -11.79 4.73
N TYR A 79 -4.61 -11.20 3.78
CA TYR A 79 -5.09 -11.89 2.58
C TYR A 79 -3.99 -12.12 1.54
N HIS A 80 -2.78 -11.61 1.80
CA HIS A 80 -1.63 -11.78 0.92
C HIS A 80 -1.90 -11.36 -0.53
N ILE A 81 -2.62 -10.26 -0.72
CA ILE A 81 -2.88 -9.69 -2.05
C ILE A 81 -1.52 -9.44 -2.73
N PRO A 82 -1.25 -9.97 -3.94
CA PRO A 82 0.11 -9.99 -4.51
C PRO A 82 0.83 -8.64 -4.55
N TRP A 83 0.12 -7.57 -4.93
CA TRP A 83 0.70 -6.23 -4.97
C TRP A 83 0.98 -5.65 -3.57
N VAL A 84 0.15 -5.99 -2.57
CA VAL A 84 0.39 -5.64 -1.16
C VAL A 84 1.62 -6.38 -0.65
N VAL A 85 1.73 -7.68 -0.92
CA VAL A 85 2.91 -8.47 -0.54
C VAL A 85 4.18 -7.90 -1.15
N HIS A 86 4.15 -7.57 -2.45
CA HIS A 86 5.28 -6.92 -3.12
C HIS A 86 5.67 -5.60 -2.45
N LEU A 87 4.69 -4.73 -2.17
CA LEU A 87 4.91 -3.45 -1.48
C LEU A 87 5.44 -3.65 -0.06
N LEU A 88 4.94 -4.63 0.69
CA LEU A 88 5.41 -4.92 2.05
C LEU A 88 6.85 -5.45 2.04
N LEU A 89 7.23 -6.28 1.07
CA LEU A 89 8.56 -6.85 0.97
C LEU A 89 9.62 -5.84 0.49
N GLN A 90 9.26 -4.96 -0.45
CA GLN A 90 10.22 -4.07 -1.12
C GLN A 90 10.12 -2.61 -0.67
N GLY A 91 8.97 -2.18 -0.16
CA GLY A 91 8.72 -0.79 0.21
C GLY A 91 9.28 -0.40 1.56
N THR A 92 8.93 0.81 1.97
CA THR A 92 9.25 1.40 3.28
C THR A 92 7.96 1.62 4.05
N VAL A 93 7.94 1.22 5.33
CA VAL A 93 6.85 1.59 6.25
C VAL A 93 7.06 3.02 6.70
N LEU A 94 6.09 3.89 6.42
CA LEU A 94 6.11 5.31 6.78
C LEU A 94 5.38 5.56 8.10
N LEU A 95 4.35 4.76 8.42
CA LEU A 95 3.56 4.86 9.63
C LEU A 95 3.08 3.46 10.02
N ASP A 96 3.25 3.05 11.28
CA ASP A 96 2.74 1.75 11.79
C ASP A 96 2.60 1.76 13.33
N PRO A 97 1.74 2.62 13.90
CA PRO A 97 1.64 2.79 15.36
C PRO A 97 1.20 1.52 16.10
N LYS A 98 0.46 0.64 15.43
CA LYS A 98 -0.05 -0.63 15.99
C LYS A 98 0.81 -1.84 15.63
N GLY A 99 1.89 -1.68 14.86
CA GLY A 99 2.78 -2.78 14.45
C GLY A 99 2.16 -3.78 13.46
N ILE A 100 1.07 -3.41 12.78
CA ILE A 100 0.31 -4.26 11.86
C ILE A 100 1.19 -4.61 10.65
N LEU A 101 1.77 -3.59 10.02
CA LEU A 101 2.59 -3.76 8.82
C LEU A 101 3.90 -4.50 9.14
N LYS A 102 4.50 -4.22 10.31
CA LYS A 102 5.67 -4.95 10.81
C LYS A 102 5.36 -6.43 11.00
N LYS A 103 4.25 -6.78 11.66
CA LYS A 103 3.84 -8.18 11.85
C LYS A 103 3.58 -8.87 10.52
N ALA A 104 2.87 -8.22 9.60
CA ALA A 104 2.65 -8.76 8.25
C ALA A 104 3.98 -9.05 7.53
N ARG A 105 4.95 -8.12 7.59
CA ARG A 105 6.30 -8.35 7.05
C ARG A 105 7.00 -9.55 7.68
N GLU A 106 6.84 -9.78 8.97
CA GLU A 106 7.44 -10.92 9.66
C GLU A 106 6.90 -12.25 9.15
N VAL A 107 5.59 -12.34 8.89
CA VAL A 107 4.98 -13.52 8.24
C VAL A 107 5.57 -13.73 6.83
N LEU A 108 5.90 -12.65 6.13
CA LEU A 108 6.47 -12.70 4.78
C LEU A 108 7.98 -12.98 4.75
N LYS A 109 8.69 -13.08 5.88
CA LYS A 109 10.17 -13.24 5.94
C LYS A 109 10.70 -14.55 5.31
N GLY A 110 9.83 -15.50 4.98
CA GLY A 110 10.20 -16.72 4.25
C GLY A 110 9.88 -16.71 2.75
N VAL A 111 9.18 -15.67 2.26
CA VAL A 111 8.75 -15.60 0.87
C VAL A 111 9.94 -15.31 -0.02
N LYS A 112 10.24 -16.23 -0.94
CA LYS A 112 11.34 -16.05 -1.89
C LYS A 112 10.99 -14.93 -2.86
N THR A 113 11.92 -13.99 -3.00
CA THR A 113 11.91 -12.97 -4.04
C THR A 113 13.12 -13.15 -4.93
N PHE A 114 12.93 -13.08 -6.24
CA PHE A 114 14.01 -13.20 -7.21
C PHE A 114 14.04 -11.96 -8.09
N GLN A 115 15.22 -11.37 -8.26
CA GLN A 115 15.41 -10.30 -9.22
C GLN A 115 15.40 -10.89 -10.64
N HIS A 116 14.40 -10.53 -11.44
CA HIS A 116 14.34 -10.80 -12.86
C HIS A 116 14.72 -9.54 -13.64
N ARG A 117 15.12 -9.67 -14.91
CA ARG A 117 15.58 -8.55 -15.77
C ARG A 117 14.64 -7.33 -15.81
N ASN A 118 13.36 -7.50 -15.44
CA ASN A 118 12.33 -6.48 -15.45
C ASN A 118 11.71 -6.21 -14.06
N GLY A 119 12.36 -6.61 -12.97
CA GLY A 119 11.91 -6.36 -11.59
C GLY A 119 11.90 -7.59 -10.69
N ALA A 120 11.49 -7.40 -9.43
CA ALA A 120 11.42 -8.47 -8.43
C ALA A 120 10.18 -9.36 -8.63
N VAL A 121 10.40 -10.66 -8.78
CA VAL A 121 9.37 -11.70 -8.82
C VAL A 121 9.16 -12.22 -7.40
N VAL A 122 7.91 -12.20 -6.93
CA VAL A 122 7.50 -12.75 -5.63
C VAL A 122 6.93 -14.15 -5.83
N VAL A 123 7.49 -15.17 -5.18
CA VAL A 123 6.97 -16.53 -5.25
C VAL A 123 5.83 -16.70 -4.26
N MET A 124 4.60 -16.47 -4.74
CA MET A 124 3.38 -16.57 -3.92
C MET A 124 3.06 -18.01 -3.48
N GLY A 125 3.66 -19.03 -4.10
CA GLY A 125 3.44 -20.44 -3.75
C GLY A 125 4.00 -20.85 -2.39
N ASP A 126 4.95 -20.07 -1.85
CA ASP A 126 5.54 -20.30 -0.52
C ASP A 126 4.66 -19.75 0.62
N LEU A 127 3.58 -19.01 0.28
CA LEU A 127 2.59 -18.54 1.24
C LEU A 127 1.54 -19.62 1.42
N SER A 128 1.54 -20.27 2.60
CA SER A 128 0.46 -21.15 3.02
C SER A 128 -0.86 -20.37 2.92
N LYS A 129 -1.64 -20.63 1.87
CA LYS A 129 -3.01 -20.14 1.79
C LYS A 129 -3.71 -20.66 3.02
N GLY A 130 -4.12 -19.74 3.90
CA GLY A 130 -5.00 -20.07 5.00
C GLY A 130 -6.14 -20.94 4.48
N GLU A 131 -6.49 -21.96 5.24
CA GLU A 131 -7.60 -22.87 5.00
C GLU A 131 -8.76 -22.09 4.39
N VAL A 132 -9.22 -22.56 3.22
CA VAL A 132 -10.46 -22.08 2.62
C VAL A 132 -11.54 -22.35 3.65
N VAL A 133 -11.98 -21.31 4.35
CA VAL A 133 -13.18 -21.40 5.16
C VAL A 133 -14.32 -21.41 4.15
N ASP A 134 -14.80 -22.60 3.83
CA ASP A 134 -16.08 -22.77 3.14
C ASP A 134 -17.14 -22.00 3.95
N LEU A 135 -17.76 -21.01 3.32
CA LEU A 135 -18.92 -20.28 3.83
C LEU A 135 -20.19 -21.13 3.65
#